data_AF-A0A6L3F410-F1
#
_entry.id   AF-A0A6L3F410-F1
#
_cell.length_a   1.000
_cell.length_b   1.000
_cell.length_c   1.000
_cell.angle_alpha   90.00
_cell.angle_beta   90.00
_cell.angle_gamma   90.00
#
_symmetry.space_group_name_H-M   'P 1'
#
loop_
_entity.id
_entity.type
_entity.pdbx_description
1 polymer ?
#
loop_
_entity_poly.entity_id
_entity_poly.type
_entity_poly.pdbx_seq_one_letter_code
_entity_poly.pdbx_strand_id
1 'polypeptide(L)'
;MGTFVYNGALENDLLWDNLVPLGLQWGNDPENSENRITPYPALETNINPDLEETIINPSEDVPPMHLGWNGRLNGPADLNTSSCMACHGIAEFPMVTSLVAPGMVPAPGSQPAQNPPAQGGSEAWMKYFQNYEAATAVDPDYATSTDFSLQVGMSLANFYAWADQQVGGQYAQEYEMIVNPINRGGQ
;
A
#
# COMPACT_ATOMS: atom_id res chain seq x y z
N MET A 1 -10.18 5.01 0.79
CA MET A 1 -9.53 4.90 -0.52
C MET A 1 -10.45 4.21 -1.50
N GLY A 2 -10.41 4.62 -2.77
CA GLY A 2 -11.18 3.98 -3.84
C GLY A 2 -10.29 3.68 -5.02
N THR A 3 -10.48 2.52 -5.62
CA THR A 3 -9.68 2.05 -6.75
C THR A 3 -10.59 1.79 -7.93
N PHE A 4 -10.11 2.11 -9.12
CA PHE A 4 -10.77 1.81 -10.39
C PHE A 4 -9.88 0.90 -11.20
N VAL A 5 -10.50 0.09 -12.05
CA VAL A 5 -9.84 -0.72 -13.06
C VAL A 5 -10.39 -0.36 -14.42
N TYR A 6 -9.53 -0.37 -15.43
CA TYR A 6 -9.93 -0.16 -16.80
C TYR A 6 -10.40 -1.48 -17.43
N ASN A 7 -11.65 -1.55 -17.88
CA ASN A 7 -12.17 -2.68 -18.64
C ASN A 7 -12.26 -2.34 -20.14
N GLY A 8 -11.28 -2.79 -20.92
CA GLY A 8 -11.25 -2.56 -22.36
C GLY A 8 -12.34 -3.30 -23.15
N ALA A 9 -12.99 -4.31 -22.57
CA ALA A 9 -14.04 -5.08 -23.23
C ALA A 9 -15.40 -4.36 -23.27
N LEU A 10 -15.58 -3.27 -22.50
CA LEU A 10 -16.82 -2.49 -22.51
C LEU A 10 -16.97 -1.64 -23.79
N GLU A 11 -15.86 -1.36 -24.49
CA GLU A 11 -15.83 -0.70 -25.81
C GLU A 11 -16.65 0.61 -25.89
N ASN A 12 -16.78 1.37 -24.79
CA ASN A 12 -17.49 2.65 -24.82
C ASN A 12 -16.75 3.71 -25.66
N ASP A 13 -17.52 4.60 -26.30
CA ASP A 13 -16.98 5.71 -27.12
C ASP A 13 -16.11 6.68 -26.31
N LEU A 14 -16.50 6.95 -25.06
CA LEU A 14 -15.71 7.72 -24.11
C LEU A 14 -14.89 6.75 -23.26
N LEU A 15 -13.56 6.75 -23.45
CA LEU A 15 -12.67 5.82 -22.75
C LEU A 15 -12.74 5.92 -21.21
N TRP A 16 -13.16 7.07 -20.67
CA TRP A 16 -13.37 7.25 -19.24
C TRP A 16 -14.50 6.36 -18.69
N ASP A 17 -15.50 6.02 -19.51
CA ASP A 17 -16.62 5.17 -19.12
C ASP A 17 -16.21 3.69 -19.03
N ASN A 18 -14.99 3.34 -19.48
CA ASN A 18 -14.39 2.03 -19.28
C ASN A 18 -13.69 1.90 -17.91
N LEU A 19 -13.63 2.95 -17.09
CA LEU A 19 -13.15 2.87 -15.71
C LEU A 19 -14.25 2.34 -14.79
N VAL A 20 -14.12 1.09 -14.38
CA VAL A 20 -15.04 0.41 -13.47
C VAL A 20 -14.52 0.55 -12.04
N PRO A 21 -15.34 0.97 -11.06
CA PRO A 21 -14.94 0.96 -9.66
C PRO A 21 -14.61 -0.47 -9.23
N LEU A 22 -13.39 -0.72 -8.75
CA LEU A 22 -12.98 -2.01 -8.20
C LEU A 22 -13.49 -2.17 -6.77
N GLY A 23 -13.41 -1.11 -5.95
CA GLY A 23 -13.85 -1.17 -4.57
C GLY A 23 -13.50 0.06 -3.76
N LEU A 24 -13.92 0.03 -2.50
CA LEU A 24 -13.62 1.03 -1.48
C LEU A 24 -13.04 0.34 -0.25
N GLN A 25 -12.13 1.04 0.42
CA GLN A 25 -11.56 0.59 1.69
C GLN A 25 -11.38 1.80 2.60
N TRP A 26 -11.85 1.74 3.83
CA TRP A 26 -11.75 2.84 4.81
C TRP A 26 -11.03 2.44 6.10
N GLY A 27 -10.60 1.18 6.19
CA GLY A 27 -9.78 0.64 7.26
C GLY A 27 -9.09 -0.65 6.81
N ASN A 28 -8.30 -1.23 7.69
CA ASN A 28 -7.47 -2.39 7.44
C ASN A 28 -7.97 -3.65 8.17
N ASP A 29 -9.09 -3.64 8.89
CA ASP A 29 -9.59 -4.80 9.64
C ASP A 29 -8.47 -5.46 10.47
N PRO A 30 -7.89 -4.77 11.47
CA PRO A 30 -6.62 -5.18 12.11
C PRO A 30 -6.67 -6.54 12.82
N GLU A 31 -7.85 -7.01 13.18
CA GLU A 31 -8.05 -8.33 13.79
C GLU A 31 -8.03 -9.48 12.75
N ASN A 32 -8.22 -9.15 11.46
CA ASN A 32 -8.25 -10.13 10.39
C ASN A 32 -6.85 -10.39 9.83
N SER A 33 -6.16 -11.35 10.47
CA SER A 33 -4.75 -11.67 10.24
C SER A 33 -4.51 -12.89 9.33
N GLU A 34 -5.53 -13.39 8.62
CA GLU A 34 -5.39 -14.57 7.76
C GLU A 34 -4.36 -14.34 6.66
N ASN A 35 -3.37 -15.23 6.59
CA ASN A 35 -2.27 -15.11 5.66
C ASN A 35 -2.60 -15.72 4.28
N ARG A 36 -3.28 -14.92 3.45
CA ARG A 36 -3.74 -15.31 2.12
C ARG A 36 -3.41 -14.24 1.08
N ILE A 37 -3.16 -14.68 -0.16
CA ILE A 37 -2.99 -13.79 -1.33
C ILE A 37 -3.71 -14.39 -2.54
N THR A 38 -3.99 -13.56 -3.55
CA THR A 38 -4.34 -14.03 -4.90
C THR A 38 -3.09 -13.98 -5.77
N PRO A 39 -2.54 -15.13 -6.22
CA PRO A 39 -1.39 -15.14 -7.14
C PRO A 39 -1.81 -14.65 -8.53
N TYR A 40 -0.84 -14.21 -9.32
CA TYR A 40 -1.10 -13.79 -10.70
C TYR A 40 -0.78 -14.89 -11.73
N PRO A 41 -1.44 -14.88 -12.89
CA PRO A 41 -2.57 -13.99 -13.22
C PRO A 41 -3.82 -14.39 -12.43
N ALA A 42 -4.54 -13.41 -11.91
CA ALA A 42 -5.83 -13.68 -11.28
C ALA A 42 -6.83 -14.10 -12.37
N LEU A 43 -7.44 -15.27 -12.20
CA LEU A 43 -8.49 -15.76 -13.11
C LEU A 43 -9.89 -15.33 -12.65
N GLU A 44 -10.03 -15.04 -11.36
CA GLU A 44 -11.23 -14.51 -10.73
C GLU A 44 -10.84 -13.62 -9.53
N THR A 45 -11.72 -12.68 -9.17
CA THR A 45 -11.55 -11.86 -7.98
C THR A 45 -12.13 -12.58 -6.76
N ASN A 46 -11.25 -12.95 -5.83
CA ASN A 46 -11.62 -13.65 -4.59
C ASN A 46 -11.94 -12.64 -3.49
N ILE A 47 -13.22 -12.34 -3.27
CA ILE A 47 -13.68 -11.41 -2.22
C ILE A 47 -13.59 -12.10 -0.84
N ASN A 48 -13.03 -11.41 0.14
CA ASN A 48 -13.04 -11.87 1.54
C ASN A 48 -14.32 -11.36 2.24
N PRO A 49 -15.26 -12.25 2.66
CA PRO A 49 -16.48 -11.83 3.34
C PRO A 49 -16.25 -11.39 4.80
N ASP A 50 -15.08 -11.69 5.38
CA ASP A 50 -14.75 -11.40 6.77
C ASP A 50 -14.08 -10.02 6.96
N LEU A 51 -13.96 -9.23 5.88
CA LEU A 51 -13.51 -7.84 5.96
C LEU A 51 -14.72 -6.92 6.07
N GLU A 52 -14.75 -6.09 7.11
CA GLU A 52 -15.84 -5.16 7.39
C GLU A 52 -15.52 -3.75 6.90
N GLU A 53 -14.24 -3.41 6.75
CA GLU A 53 -13.76 -2.09 6.34
C GLU A 53 -13.32 -2.01 4.86
N THR A 54 -13.65 -3.05 4.10
CA THR A 54 -13.38 -3.19 2.67
C THR A 54 -14.63 -3.67 1.94
N ILE A 55 -14.95 -3.05 0.80
CA ILE A 55 -15.96 -3.56 -0.14
C ILE A 55 -15.36 -3.66 -1.54
N ILE A 56 -15.57 -4.81 -2.18
CA ILE A 56 -15.15 -5.07 -3.55
C ILE A 56 -16.40 -5.14 -4.43
N ASN A 57 -16.35 -4.50 -5.59
CA ASN A 57 -17.42 -4.52 -6.57
C ASN A 57 -17.51 -5.93 -7.20
N PRO A 58 -18.64 -6.65 -7.03
CA PRO A 58 -18.80 -8.00 -7.56
C PRO A 58 -19.28 -8.03 -9.02
N SER A 59 -19.40 -6.88 -9.70
CA SER A 59 -19.87 -6.82 -11.09
C SER A 59 -18.97 -7.60 -12.03
N GLU A 60 -19.58 -8.27 -13.03
CA GLU A 60 -18.87 -8.93 -14.13
C GLU A 60 -18.11 -7.94 -15.02
N ASP A 61 -18.46 -6.65 -14.97
CA ASP A 61 -17.71 -5.59 -15.65
C ASP A 61 -16.34 -5.33 -15.02
N VAL A 62 -16.09 -5.80 -13.79
CA VAL A 62 -14.77 -5.78 -13.17
C VAL A 62 -13.96 -6.94 -13.73
N PRO A 63 -12.91 -6.71 -14.55
CA PRO A 63 -12.04 -7.79 -15.01
C PRO A 63 -11.38 -8.47 -13.80
N PRO A 64 -10.97 -9.76 -13.93
CA PRO A 64 -10.31 -10.47 -12.84
C PRO A 64 -9.12 -9.71 -12.25
N MET A 65 -9.23 -9.39 -10.97
CA MET A 65 -8.22 -8.66 -10.21
C MET A 65 -7.56 -9.55 -9.16
N HIS A 66 -6.24 -9.43 -9.05
CA HIS A 66 -5.56 -9.75 -7.81
C HIS A 66 -5.94 -8.66 -6.79
N LEU A 67 -6.42 -9.10 -5.63
CA LEU A 67 -6.62 -8.19 -4.50
C LEU A 67 -5.35 -8.16 -3.65
N GLY A 68 -5.35 -7.29 -2.67
CA GLY A 68 -4.29 -7.20 -1.69
C GLY A 68 -4.27 -8.38 -0.73
N TRP A 69 -3.35 -8.33 0.22
CA TRP A 69 -3.19 -9.34 1.26
C TRP A 69 -4.50 -9.53 2.01
N ASN A 70 -4.89 -10.80 2.11
CA ASN A 70 -6.15 -11.27 2.66
C ASN A 70 -7.42 -10.73 1.97
N GLY A 71 -7.33 -10.31 0.70
CA GLY A 71 -8.48 -9.82 -0.06
C GLY A 71 -8.83 -8.34 0.17
N ARG A 72 -7.97 -7.58 0.87
CA ARG A 72 -8.12 -6.13 1.01
C ARG A 72 -8.00 -5.42 -0.34
N LEU A 73 -8.56 -4.22 -0.45
CA LEU A 73 -8.50 -3.45 -1.69
C LEU A 73 -7.04 -3.11 -2.05
N ASN A 74 -6.72 -3.25 -3.33
CA ASN A 74 -5.39 -2.99 -3.84
C ASN A 74 -5.45 -2.48 -5.28
N GLY A 75 -4.44 -1.70 -5.68
CA GLY A 75 -4.32 -1.24 -7.05
C GLY A 75 -3.96 -2.38 -8.02
N PRO A 76 -4.37 -2.30 -9.30
CA PRO A 76 -4.01 -3.29 -10.33
C PRO A 76 -2.51 -3.54 -10.51
N ALA A 77 -1.65 -2.60 -10.13
CA ALA A 77 -0.20 -2.70 -10.25
C ALA A 77 0.52 -2.87 -8.90
N ASP A 78 -0.24 -2.99 -7.81
CA ASP A 78 0.30 -3.02 -6.46
C ASP A 78 0.69 -4.46 -6.05
N LEU A 79 1.41 -4.57 -4.93
CA LEU A 79 1.84 -5.84 -4.37
C LEU A 79 0.63 -6.60 -3.81
N ASN A 80 0.37 -7.82 -4.28
CA ASN A 80 -0.70 -8.71 -3.74
C ASN A 80 -0.45 -9.19 -2.29
N THR A 81 0.71 -8.84 -1.74
CA THR A 81 1.13 -9.01 -0.34
C THR A 81 0.91 -7.76 0.51
N SER A 82 0.39 -6.67 -0.06
CA SER A 82 0.03 -5.43 0.65
C SER A 82 -1.42 -5.05 0.38
N SER A 83 -1.85 -3.86 0.80
CA SER A 83 -3.11 -3.24 0.40
C SER A 83 -2.90 -1.73 0.23
N CYS A 84 -3.84 -1.05 -0.43
CA CYS A 84 -3.76 0.40 -0.57
C CYS A 84 -3.66 1.07 0.81
N MET A 85 -4.54 0.70 1.76
CA MET A 85 -4.52 1.25 3.11
C MET A 85 -3.31 0.83 3.94
N ALA A 86 -2.66 -0.30 3.64
CA ALA A 86 -1.43 -0.67 4.35
C ALA A 86 -0.24 0.24 3.98
N CYS A 87 -0.14 0.66 2.71
CA CYS A 87 0.89 1.60 2.27
C CYS A 87 0.53 3.06 2.60
N HIS A 88 -0.75 3.42 2.50
CA HIS A 88 -1.20 4.79 2.69
C HIS A 88 -1.52 5.16 4.13
N GLY A 89 -2.00 4.21 4.94
CA GLY A 89 -2.31 4.43 6.35
C GLY A 89 -1.08 4.70 7.23
N ILE A 90 0.11 4.39 6.71
CA ILE A 90 1.38 4.63 7.39
C ILE A 90 2.14 5.83 6.84
N ALA A 91 1.49 6.67 6.01
CA ALA A 91 2.17 7.75 5.32
C ALA A 91 2.58 8.86 6.31
N GLU A 92 3.89 8.96 6.56
CA GLU A 92 4.47 9.91 7.50
C GLU A 92 5.75 10.54 6.94
N PHE A 93 6.14 11.67 7.54
CA PHE A 93 7.40 12.34 7.29
C PHE A 93 8.04 12.82 8.61
N PRO A 94 9.33 12.53 8.87
CA PRO A 94 10.22 11.63 8.14
C PRO A 94 9.66 10.19 8.03
N MET A 95 10.07 9.43 7.01
CA MET A 95 9.62 8.04 6.82
C MET A 95 10.34 7.10 7.80
N VAL A 96 9.99 7.17 9.08
CA VAL A 96 10.59 6.35 10.14
C VAL A 96 10.10 4.91 10.03
N THR A 97 8.82 4.69 9.78
CA THR A 97 8.32 3.37 9.39
C THR A 97 8.64 3.11 7.92
N SER A 98 9.29 1.96 7.63
CA SER A 98 9.47 1.50 6.26
C SER A 98 8.11 1.43 5.55
N LEU A 99 8.03 1.75 4.25
CA LEU A 99 6.78 1.69 3.50
C LEU A 99 6.19 0.27 3.42
N VAL A 100 7.05 -0.74 3.52
CA VAL A 100 6.71 -2.15 3.38
C VAL A 100 7.36 -2.96 4.49
N ALA A 101 6.64 -3.95 5.00
CA ALA A 101 7.18 -4.90 5.97
C ALA A 101 8.29 -5.76 5.31
N PRO A 102 9.28 -6.25 6.09
CA PRO A 102 10.19 -7.28 5.60
C PRO A 102 9.42 -8.42 4.95
N GLY A 103 9.84 -8.80 3.74
CA GLY A 103 9.24 -9.85 2.90
C GLY A 103 7.84 -9.55 2.33
N MET A 104 7.32 -8.33 2.49
CA MET A 104 6.15 -7.85 1.75
C MET A 104 6.48 -7.59 0.28
N VAL A 105 7.73 -7.27 -0.04
CA VAL A 105 8.25 -7.27 -1.41
C VAL A 105 8.86 -8.65 -1.69
N PRO A 106 8.24 -9.49 -2.54
CA PRO A 106 8.86 -10.70 -3.06
C PRO A 106 10.25 -10.47 -3.66
N ALA A 107 11.06 -11.53 -3.62
CA ALA A 107 12.40 -11.55 -4.21
C ALA A 107 12.38 -11.13 -5.69
N PRO A 108 13.46 -10.53 -6.22
CA PRO A 108 13.58 -10.19 -7.63
C PRO A 108 13.23 -11.37 -8.54
N GLY A 109 12.38 -11.14 -9.54
CA GLY A 109 11.88 -12.18 -10.46
C GLY A 109 10.75 -13.05 -9.91
N SER A 110 10.35 -12.86 -8.65
CA SER A 110 9.19 -13.50 -8.01
C SER A 110 8.04 -12.51 -7.79
N GLN A 111 8.05 -11.42 -8.57
CA GLN A 111 6.97 -10.44 -8.61
C GLN A 111 6.05 -10.77 -9.77
N PRO A 112 4.74 -10.84 -9.52
CA PRO A 112 4.07 -10.72 -8.22
C PRO A 112 4.20 -12.00 -7.38
N ALA A 113 3.93 -11.89 -6.07
CA ALA A 113 4.07 -13.01 -5.14
C ALA A 113 3.23 -14.22 -5.57
N GLN A 114 3.84 -15.40 -5.55
CA GLN A 114 3.17 -16.66 -5.91
C GLN A 114 2.68 -17.44 -4.68
N ASN A 115 3.26 -17.18 -3.51
CA ASN A 115 2.90 -17.81 -2.24
C ASN A 115 2.68 -16.73 -1.18
N PRO A 116 1.79 -16.97 -0.20
CA PRO A 116 1.66 -16.08 0.95
C PRO A 116 3.01 -15.84 1.64
N PRO A 117 3.28 -14.61 2.09
CA PRO A 117 4.53 -14.25 2.75
C PRO A 117 4.67 -15.02 4.07
N ALA A 118 5.85 -15.58 4.36
CA ALA A 118 6.05 -16.49 5.50
C ALA A 118 5.70 -15.86 6.86
N GLN A 119 5.83 -14.54 6.97
CA GLN A 119 5.60 -13.71 8.13
C GLN A 119 4.23 -13.01 8.14
N GLY A 120 3.40 -13.26 7.11
CA GLY A 120 2.04 -12.71 7.05
C GLY A 120 1.22 -13.12 8.27
N GLY A 121 0.49 -12.15 8.84
CA GLY A 121 -0.32 -12.33 10.06
C GLY A 121 0.46 -12.25 11.38
N SER A 122 1.79 -12.14 11.34
CA SER A 122 2.58 -11.86 12.56
C SER A 122 2.30 -10.46 13.11
N GLU A 123 2.58 -10.21 14.39
CA GLU A 123 2.44 -8.89 15.01
C GLU A 123 3.21 -7.79 14.24
N ALA A 124 4.44 -8.09 13.82
CA ALA A 124 5.26 -7.18 13.03
C ALA A 124 4.66 -6.87 11.65
N TRP A 125 4.00 -7.85 11.03
CA TRP A 125 3.27 -7.67 9.77
C TRP A 125 2.01 -6.84 9.98
N MET A 126 1.25 -7.14 11.03
CA MET A 126 0.00 -6.47 11.34
C MET A 126 0.19 -5.00 11.75
N LYS A 127 1.40 -4.55 12.10
CA LYS A 127 1.72 -3.11 12.27
C LYS A 127 1.34 -2.27 11.03
N TYR A 128 1.43 -2.86 9.83
CA TYR A 128 1.10 -2.21 8.56
C TYR A 128 -0.41 -2.25 8.24
N PHE A 129 -1.16 -3.12 8.91
CA PHE A 129 -2.59 -3.29 8.73
C PHE A 129 -3.37 -2.80 9.94
N GLN A 130 -2.84 -1.78 10.63
CA GLN A 130 -3.57 -1.05 11.67
C GLN A 130 -4.39 0.09 11.05
N ASN A 131 -5.36 0.56 11.82
CA ASN A 131 -6.10 1.78 11.52
C ASN A 131 -5.50 2.94 12.31
N TYR A 132 -4.84 3.85 11.60
CA TYR A 132 -4.36 5.11 12.16
C TYR A 132 -5.37 6.21 11.85
N GLU A 133 -5.66 7.06 12.84
CA GLU A 133 -6.49 8.24 12.63
C GLU A 133 -5.78 9.26 11.74
N ALA A 134 -6.56 10.12 11.07
CA ALA A 134 -5.98 11.28 10.40
C ALA A 134 -5.15 12.12 11.38
N ALA A 135 -4.11 12.78 10.87
CA ALA A 135 -3.12 13.52 11.64
C ALA A 135 -2.31 12.70 12.66
N THR A 136 -2.45 11.36 12.69
CA THR A 136 -1.66 10.48 13.55
C THR A 136 -0.57 9.78 12.73
N ALA A 137 0.69 9.92 13.14
CA ALA A 137 1.80 9.17 12.56
C ALA A 137 1.87 7.77 13.16
N VAL A 138 2.49 6.83 12.45
CA VAL A 138 2.76 5.49 13.00
C VAL A 138 3.81 5.58 14.10
N ASP A 139 4.77 6.49 13.93
CA ASP A 139 5.79 6.80 14.92
C ASP A 139 5.74 8.27 15.36
N PRO A 140 4.77 8.67 16.21
CA PRO A 140 4.49 10.07 16.52
C PRO A 140 5.58 10.79 17.32
N ASP A 141 6.51 10.04 17.93
CA ASP A 141 7.66 10.63 18.63
C ASP A 141 8.73 11.13 17.65
N TYR A 142 8.75 10.62 16.42
CA TYR A 142 9.81 10.89 15.42
C TYR A 142 9.29 11.37 14.06
N ALA A 143 7.98 11.27 13.80
CA ALA A 143 7.38 11.60 12.51
C ALA A 143 6.08 12.39 12.66
N THR A 144 5.78 13.18 11.63
CA THR A 144 4.49 13.85 11.44
C THR A 144 3.70 13.09 10.39
N SER A 145 2.41 12.89 10.65
CA SER A 145 1.50 12.27 9.68
C SER A 145 1.43 13.11 8.41
N THR A 146 1.42 12.44 7.26
CA THR A 146 1.00 13.03 5.99
C THR A 146 -0.42 12.57 5.62
N ASP A 147 -1.20 12.25 6.66
CA ASP A 147 -2.48 11.59 6.60
C ASP A 147 -2.37 10.29 5.79
N PHE A 148 -3.11 10.20 4.70
CA PHE A 148 -3.10 9.07 3.77
C PHE A 148 -2.33 9.38 2.48
N SER A 149 -1.57 10.48 2.44
CA SER A 149 -0.86 10.95 1.25
C SER A 149 0.57 10.44 1.20
N LEU A 150 0.70 9.17 0.79
CA LEU A 150 2.00 8.56 0.52
C LEU A 150 2.87 9.41 -0.43
N GLN A 151 2.26 10.03 -1.44
CA GLN A 151 2.97 10.88 -2.40
C GLN A 151 3.58 12.12 -1.74
N VAL A 152 2.91 12.73 -0.76
CA VAL A 152 3.47 13.87 -0.02
C VAL A 152 4.65 13.41 0.85
N GLY A 153 4.47 12.35 1.64
CA GLY A 153 5.56 11.79 2.46
C GLY A 153 6.80 11.43 1.64
N MET A 154 6.62 10.73 0.51
CA MET A 154 7.70 10.41 -0.41
C MET A 154 8.32 11.64 -1.09
N SER A 155 7.51 12.65 -1.44
CA SER A 155 8.01 13.89 -2.07
C SER A 155 8.89 14.68 -1.11
N LEU A 156 8.48 14.80 0.16
CA LEU A 156 9.30 15.39 1.22
C LEU A 156 10.60 14.61 1.37
N ALA A 157 10.55 13.29 1.54
CA ALA A 157 11.75 12.46 1.66
C ALA A 157 12.73 12.64 0.49
N ASN A 158 12.25 12.67 -0.76
CA ASN A 158 13.09 12.92 -1.94
C ASN A 158 13.67 14.34 -1.95
N PHE A 159 12.86 15.35 -1.60
CA PHE A 159 13.33 16.74 -1.54
C PHE A 159 14.43 16.90 -0.50
N TYR A 160 14.25 16.33 0.70
CA TYR A 160 15.24 16.39 1.77
C TYR A 160 16.53 15.64 1.41
N ALA A 161 16.43 14.45 0.80
CA ALA A 161 17.60 13.72 0.31
C ALA A 161 18.38 14.51 -0.75
N TRP A 162 17.67 15.18 -1.67
CA TRP A 162 18.31 16.07 -2.64
C TRP A 162 18.95 17.29 -1.97
N ALA A 163 18.25 17.95 -1.05
CA ALA A 163 18.74 19.14 -0.37
C ALA A 163 20.02 18.83 0.41
N ASP A 164 20.04 17.74 1.19
CA ASP A 164 21.22 17.31 1.94
C ASP A 164 22.45 17.13 1.03
N GLN A 165 22.25 16.49 -0.13
CA GLN A 165 23.32 16.28 -1.12
C GLN A 165 23.80 17.56 -1.81
N GLN A 166 22.92 18.57 -2.00
CA GLN A 166 23.23 19.76 -2.81
C GLN A 166 23.63 21.00 -1.99
N VAL A 167 23.08 21.18 -0.78
CA VAL A 167 23.37 22.37 0.07
C VAL A 167 24.38 22.09 1.19
N GLY A 168 25.07 20.96 1.13
CA GLY A 168 26.29 20.69 1.91
C GLY A 168 26.11 20.77 3.42
N GLY A 169 24.93 20.39 3.92
CA GLY A 169 24.66 20.36 5.35
C GLY A 169 24.57 21.73 6.04
N GLN A 170 24.35 22.83 5.32
CA GLN A 170 24.10 24.16 5.94
C GLN A 170 22.91 24.17 6.93
N TYR A 171 22.06 23.15 6.87
CA TYR A 171 20.94 22.92 7.78
C TYR A 171 20.90 21.47 8.30
N ALA A 172 22.02 20.73 8.23
CA ALA A 172 22.04 19.31 8.61
C ALA A 172 21.52 19.06 10.04
N GLN A 173 21.77 19.99 10.97
CA GLN A 173 21.27 19.93 12.36
C GLN A 173 19.77 20.24 12.48
N GLU A 174 19.19 20.99 11.54
CA GLU A 174 17.73 21.23 11.48
C GLU A 174 16.99 20.05 10.85
N TYR A 175 17.74 19.14 10.21
CA TYR A 175 17.24 18.02 9.41
C TYR A 175 17.87 16.67 9.80
N GLU A 176 18.34 16.51 11.05
CA GLU A 176 18.77 15.21 11.58
C GLU A 176 17.58 14.25 11.59
N MET A 177 17.42 13.50 10.50
CA MET A 177 16.40 12.46 10.37
C MET A 177 16.96 11.11 10.78
N ILE A 178 16.11 10.28 11.40
CA ILE A 178 16.34 8.84 11.43
C ILE A 178 16.23 8.36 9.97
N VAL A 179 17.37 8.08 9.33
CA VAL A 179 17.38 7.62 7.93
C VAL A 179 16.97 6.16 7.88
N ASN A 180 15.71 5.89 7.54
CA ASN A 180 15.31 4.59 7.03
C ASN A 180 15.25 4.65 5.50
N PRO A 181 16.05 3.84 4.78
CA PRO A 181 16.06 3.88 3.33
C PRO A 181 14.67 3.50 2.79
N ILE A 182 14.18 4.28 1.82
CA ILE A 182 12.98 3.91 1.05
C ILE A 182 13.33 2.67 0.22
N ASN A 183 13.05 1.50 0.78
CA ASN A 183 13.33 0.23 0.13
C ASN A 183 12.31 -0.01 -0.99
N ARG A 184 12.75 0.25 -2.23
CA ARG A 184 11.98 -0.08 -3.46
C ARG A 184 12.28 -1.49 -3.99
N GLY A 185 13.13 -2.23 -3.30
CA GLY A 185 13.48 -3.63 -3.58
C GLY A 185 14.10 -4.22 -2.32
N GLY A 186 13.61 -5.36 -1.85
CA GLY A 186 13.96 -5.94 -0.57
C GLY A 186 15.44 -6.30 -0.44
N GLN A 187 16.22 -5.41 0.17
CA GLN A 187 17.48 -5.70 0.84
C GLN A 187 17.50 -5.05 2.21
#